data_AF-A0A959IA54-F1
#
_entry.id   AF-A0A959IA54-F1
#
_cell.length_a   1.000
_cell.length_b   1.000
_cell.length_c   1.000
_cell.angle_alpha   90.00
_cell.angle_beta   90.00
_cell.angle_gamma   90.00
#
_symmetry.space_group_name_H-M   'P 1'
#
loop_
_entity.id
_entity.type
_entity.pdbx_description
1 polymer ?
#
loop_
_entity_poly.entity_id
_entity_poly.type
_entity_poly.pdbx_seq_one_letter_code
_entity_poly.pdbx_strand_id
1 'polypeptide(L)'
;NDGQFELSFPEGLEPGMYRLRIGAKKINLVFDQNESLVKVDGDLNTIQSFDYQVEGSPSSQQYTEFMKGLVTQSINPNEIGGYVAQDGTSPMLGLAISYQILGRNAQFLNVLKTAQTKMSEAYPTSEYSNDFATFVAQTEATVAQQMASERIAVGQEAPDIRLPNPQGKEMALSELRGKVVLLDFWASWCGPCRRENPNVVRVYNKYKDRGFTVFSVSLDGLDSRTKARFSSEEQAQQQLESSRDRWVKAIEQDGLPWQYHVSDLKKWECAPAQEYGVRSIPRTFLIDRDGKIAAINLRGAEALEQELLKLL
;
A
#
# COMPACT_ATOMS: atom_id res chain seq x y z
N ASN A 1 32.96 25.71 21.09
CA ASN A 1 31.75 24.88 21.25
C ASN A 1 32.13 23.50 20.78
N ASP A 2 32.19 22.52 21.66
CA ASP A 2 32.64 21.15 21.42
C ASP A 2 31.56 20.25 20.80
N GLY A 3 30.39 20.84 20.51
CA GLY A 3 29.25 20.14 19.92
C GLY A 3 28.35 19.46 20.95
N GLN A 4 28.63 19.62 22.24
CA GLN A 4 27.81 19.05 23.32
C GLN A 4 26.84 20.09 23.89
N PHE A 5 25.60 19.66 24.11
CA PHE A 5 24.54 20.51 24.67
C PHE A 5 23.69 19.67 25.61
N GLU A 6 23.27 20.26 26.72
CA GLU A 6 22.34 19.66 27.66
C GLU A 6 21.09 20.53 27.75
N LEU A 7 19.92 19.87 27.71
CA LEU A 7 18.62 20.50 27.88
C LEU A 7 17.92 19.84 29.06
N SER A 8 17.66 20.61 30.11
CA SER A 8 16.98 20.11 31.31
C SER A 8 15.51 20.52 31.31
N PHE A 9 14.63 19.57 31.60
CA PHE A 9 13.19 19.78 31.73
C PHE A 9 12.77 19.34 33.15
N PRO A 10 12.84 20.24 34.16
CA PRO A 10 12.63 19.88 35.56
C PRO A 10 11.24 19.30 35.85
N GLU A 11 10.23 19.72 35.07
CA GLU A 11 8.85 19.23 35.17
C GLU A 11 8.63 17.93 34.38
N GLY A 12 9.67 17.42 33.72
CA GLY A 12 9.57 16.32 32.77
C GLY A 12 9.02 16.79 31.42
N LEU A 13 8.84 15.82 30.52
CA LEU A 13 8.19 16.01 29.23
C LEU A 13 6.97 15.10 29.16
N GLU A 14 5.88 15.66 28.65
CA GLU A 14 4.66 14.91 28.38
C GLU A 14 4.86 13.90 27.23
N PRO A 15 4.03 12.84 27.13
CA PRO A 15 4.04 11.97 25.97
C PRO A 15 3.72 12.80 24.71
N GLY A 16 4.53 12.62 23.67
CA GLY A 16 4.35 13.41 22.46
C GLY A 16 5.47 13.29 21.44
N MET A 17 5.29 14.04 20.36
CA MET A 17 6.30 14.19 19.31
C MET A 17 7.06 15.49 19.51
N TYR A 18 8.36 15.37 19.78
CA TYR A 18 9.26 16.48 20.00
C TYR A 18 10.14 16.71 18.78
N ARG A 19 10.56 17.96 18.57
CA ARG A 19 11.48 18.31 17.50
C ARG A 19 12.66 19.10 18.05
N LEU A 20 13.82 18.47 18.06
CA LEU A 20 15.08 19.15 18.30
C LEU A 20 15.52 19.83 17.00
N ARG A 21 15.76 21.14 17.04
CA ARG A 21 16.26 21.92 15.90
C ARG A 21 17.67 22.41 16.20
N ILE A 22 18.58 22.16 15.26
CA ILE A 22 19.96 22.65 15.28
C ILE A 22 20.17 23.42 13.97
N GLY A 23 19.99 24.74 14.03
CA GLY A 23 19.91 25.58 12.83
C GLY A 23 18.80 25.12 11.88
N ALA A 24 19.16 24.79 10.64
CA ALA A 24 18.23 24.26 9.62
C ALA A 24 17.97 22.74 9.74
N LYS A 25 18.75 22.03 10.57
CA LYS A 25 18.61 20.58 10.77
C LYS A 25 17.58 20.30 11.87
N LYS A 26 16.92 19.14 11.77
CA LYS A 26 15.89 18.71 12.71
C LYS A 26 16.01 17.22 13.00
N ILE A 27 15.77 16.86 14.25
CA ILE A 27 15.57 15.49 14.73
C ILE A 27 14.16 15.45 15.29
N ASN A 28 13.38 14.45 14.91
CA ASN A 28 12.10 14.20 15.57
C ASN A 28 12.33 13.11 16.61
N LEU A 29 11.79 13.33 17.81
CA LEU A 29 11.83 12.39 18.92
C LEU A 29 10.39 12.04 19.28
N VAL A 30 10.18 10.81 19.72
CA VAL A 30 8.87 10.28 20.10
C VAL A 30 8.99 9.82 21.54
N PHE A 31 8.26 10.48 22.44
CA PHE A 31 8.29 10.20 23.86
C PHE A 31 6.96 9.60 24.33
N ASP A 32 7.04 8.57 25.16
CA ASP A 32 5.90 7.79 25.64
C ASP A 32 5.84 7.70 27.18
N GLN A 33 6.56 8.58 27.87
CA GLN A 33 6.72 8.70 29.34
C GLN A 33 7.70 7.70 29.98
N ASN A 34 8.44 6.92 29.19
CA ASN A 34 9.50 6.07 29.71
C ASN A 34 10.88 6.75 29.71
N GLU A 35 10.94 8.02 29.30
CA GLU A 35 12.16 8.79 29.18
C GLU A 35 12.58 9.48 30.49
N SER A 36 13.88 9.43 30.80
CA SER A 36 14.47 10.19 31.92
C SER A 36 15.71 10.96 31.46
N LEU A 37 16.72 10.25 30.95
CA LEU A 37 17.86 10.83 30.26
C LEU A 37 17.89 10.33 28.82
N VAL A 38 17.63 11.23 27.87
CA VAL A 38 17.70 10.92 26.44
C VAL A 38 18.99 11.50 25.87
N LYS A 39 19.85 10.62 25.33
CA LYS A 39 21.08 11.02 24.66
C LYS A 39 20.91 10.87 23.15
N VAL A 40 21.31 11.91 22.41
CA VAL A 40 21.34 11.90 20.94
C VAL A 40 22.76 12.16 20.49
N ASP A 41 23.32 11.23 19.72
CA ASP A 41 24.71 11.28 19.24
C ASP A 41 24.73 11.10 17.72
N GLY A 42 25.42 11.96 16.98
CA GLY A 42 25.50 11.87 15.53
C GLY A 42 26.18 13.05 14.85
N ASP A 43 26.34 12.95 13.53
CA ASP A 43 26.95 14.00 12.70
C ASP A 43 25.86 14.86 12.03
N LEU A 44 25.95 16.19 12.18
CA LEU A 44 25.04 17.15 11.54
C LEU A 44 25.00 17.02 10.01
N ASN A 45 26.05 16.49 9.39
CA ASN A 45 26.13 16.23 7.96
C ASN A 45 25.28 15.04 7.52
N THR A 46 25.09 14.04 8.38
CA THR A 46 24.37 12.79 8.07
C THR A 46 23.02 12.69 8.79
N ILE A 47 22.71 13.61 9.70
CA ILE A 47 21.52 13.59 10.56
C ILE A 47 20.18 13.54 9.81
N GLN A 48 20.12 14.09 8.59
CA GLN A 48 18.92 14.06 7.75
C GLN A 48 18.66 12.69 7.12
N SER A 49 19.67 11.83 7.08
CA SER A 49 19.57 10.44 6.63
C SER A 49 19.24 9.48 7.78
N PHE A 50 18.85 10.01 8.94
CA PHE A 50 18.60 9.25 10.17
C PHE A 50 19.82 8.47 10.67
N ASP A 51 21.02 8.93 10.32
CA ASP A 51 22.28 8.33 10.76
C ASP A 51 22.79 8.98 12.05
N TYR A 52 22.03 8.74 13.12
CA TYR A 52 22.33 9.15 14.48
C TYR A 52 21.80 8.11 15.46
N GLN A 53 22.30 8.13 16.69
CA GLN A 53 21.90 7.23 17.76
C GLN A 53 21.03 7.98 18.76
N VAL A 54 19.99 7.30 19.25
CA VAL A 54 19.16 7.77 20.35
C VAL A 54 19.18 6.71 21.43
N GLU A 55 19.57 7.09 22.64
CA GLU A 55 19.59 6.24 23.84
C GLU A 55 18.64 6.81 24.89
N GLY A 56 18.05 5.95 25.72
CA GLY A 56 17.17 6.36 26.81
C GLY A 56 15.73 6.73 26.41
N SER A 57 15.38 6.58 25.12
CA SER A 57 14.01 6.60 24.62
C SER A 57 13.80 5.46 23.61
N PRO A 58 13.19 4.33 24.02
CA PRO A 58 12.92 3.21 23.13
C PRO A 58 12.09 3.60 21.91
N SER A 59 11.05 4.44 22.10
CA SER A 59 10.20 4.92 21.02
C SER A 59 10.97 5.80 20.01
N SER A 60 11.85 6.68 20.48
CA SER A 60 12.68 7.51 19.57
C SER A 60 13.74 6.69 18.84
N GLN A 61 14.31 5.68 19.50
CA GLN A 61 15.25 4.75 18.86
C GLN A 61 14.56 3.97 17.73
N GLN A 62 13.42 3.34 18.04
CA GLN A 62 12.61 2.61 17.08
C GLN A 62 12.17 3.49 15.90
N TYR A 63 11.74 4.72 16.18
CA TYR A 63 11.41 5.70 15.14
C TYR A 63 12.61 5.99 14.22
N THR A 64 13.79 6.21 14.78
CA THR A 64 15.02 6.52 14.01
C THR A 64 15.42 5.36 13.12
N GLU A 65 15.41 4.14 13.67
CA GLU A 65 15.72 2.90 12.93
C GLU A 65 14.72 2.67 11.79
N PHE A 66 13.43 2.86 12.06
CA PHE A 66 12.37 2.72 11.07
C PHE A 66 12.52 3.73 9.92
N MET A 67 12.75 5.00 10.25
CA MET A 67 12.94 6.04 9.24
C MET A 67 14.22 5.83 8.43
N LYS A 68 15.32 5.40 9.08
CA LYS A 68 16.55 4.99 8.38
C LYS A 68 16.28 3.83 7.42
N GLY A 69 15.46 2.87 7.83
CA GLY A 69 15.08 1.73 7.00
C GLY A 69 14.30 2.14 5.74
N LEU A 70 13.40 3.12 5.85
CA LEU A 70 12.68 3.67 4.69
C LEU A 70 13.61 4.45 3.75
N VAL A 71 14.51 5.29 4.29
CA VAL A 71 15.48 6.06 3.49
C VAL A 71 16.47 5.15 2.77
N THR A 72 16.91 4.08 3.43
CA THR A 72 17.83 3.08 2.86
C THR A 72 17.14 1.99 2.04
N GLN A 73 15.80 2.05 1.91
CA GLN A 73 14.96 1.07 1.21
C GLN A 73 15.06 -0.36 1.76
N SER A 74 15.50 -0.54 3.00
CA SER A 74 15.50 -1.83 3.69
C SER A 74 14.13 -2.18 4.30
N ILE A 75 13.25 -1.19 4.47
CA ILE A 75 11.85 -1.38 4.85
C ILE A 75 10.94 -1.10 3.66
N ASN A 76 10.01 -2.01 3.37
CA ASN A 76 9.02 -1.81 2.33
C ASN A 76 7.84 -0.96 2.87
N PRO A 77 7.40 0.11 2.17
CA PRO A 77 6.24 0.91 2.60
C PRO A 77 4.95 0.11 2.82
N ASN A 78 4.81 -1.07 2.23
CA ASN A 78 3.66 -1.95 2.47
C ASN A 78 3.72 -2.69 3.82
N GLU A 79 4.86 -2.70 4.51
CA GLU A 79 5.06 -3.33 5.81
C GLU A 79 4.74 -2.39 6.99
N ILE A 80 4.51 -1.10 6.69
CA ILE A 80 4.22 -0.07 7.71
C ILE A 80 2.98 -0.46 8.53
N GLY A 81 1.97 -1.06 7.89
CA GLY A 81 0.75 -1.51 8.57
C GLY A 81 1.03 -2.51 9.68
N GLY A 82 1.81 -3.55 9.38
CA GLY A 82 2.20 -4.56 10.36
C GLY A 82 3.04 -3.97 11.51
N TYR A 83 3.94 -3.03 11.20
CA TYR A 83 4.73 -2.34 12.21
C TYR A 83 3.85 -1.52 13.18
N VAL A 84 2.89 -0.76 12.67
CA VAL A 84 1.95 0.02 13.49
C VAL A 84 1.02 -0.88 14.30
N ALA A 85 0.60 -2.00 13.72
CA ALA A 85 -0.30 -2.96 14.37
C ALA A 85 0.40 -3.79 15.46
N GLN A 86 1.72 -3.97 15.42
CA GLN A 86 2.46 -4.81 16.37
C GLN A 86 2.33 -4.35 17.83
N ASP A 87 2.23 -5.30 18.77
CA ASP A 87 2.11 -5.04 20.22
C ASP A 87 3.34 -4.32 20.80
N GLY A 88 4.52 -4.54 20.21
CA GLY A 88 5.77 -3.90 20.63
C GLY A 88 5.94 -2.44 20.18
N THR A 89 5.00 -1.90 19.40
CA THR A 89 5.03 -0.52 18.91
C THR A 89 4.16 0.33 19.82
N SER A 90 4.77 1.31 20.50
CA SER A 90 4.02 2.21 21.38
C SER A 90 2.95 3.00 20.59
N PRO A 91 1.80 3.35 21.19
CA PRO A 91 0.76 4.08 20.48
C PRO A 91 1.26 5.43 19.92
N MET A 92 2.13 6.13 20.65
CA MET A 92 2.73 7.40 20.20
C MET A 92 3.66 7.21 19.00
N LEU A 93 4.42 6.11 18.95
CA LEU A 93 5.24 5.77 17.79
C LEU A 93 4.37 5.40 16.57
N GLY A 94 3.32 4.61 16.79
CA GLY A 94 2.34 4.27 15.76
C GLY A 94 1.69 5.53 15.16
N LEU A 95 1.35 6.51 16.01
CA LEU A 95 0.88 7.83 15.59
C LEU A 95 1.93 8.58 14.76
N ALA A 96 3.17 8.68 15.24
CA ALA A 96 4.24 9.42 14.58
C ALA A 96 4.50 8.91 13.14
N ILE A 97 4.56 7.58 12.99
CA ILE A 97 4.70 6.91 11.69
C ILE A 97 3.48 7.15 10.81
N SER A 98 2.27 7.00 11.37
CA SER A 98 1.02 7.21 10.64
C SER A 98 0.91 8.62 10.09
N TYR A 99 1.20 9.63 10.90
CA TYR A 99 1.05 11.03 10.55
C TYR A 99 2.08 11.50 9.52
N GLN A 100 3.33 11.05 9.64
CA GLN A 100 4.41 11.51 8.75
C GLN A 100 4.49 10.78 7.42
N ILE A 101 4.03 9.52 7.36
CA ILE A 101 4.35 8.63 6.25
C ILE A 101 3.11 8.22 5.47
N LEU A 102 2.02 7.88 6.17
CA LEU A 102 0.84 7.30 5.52
C LEU A 102 -0.02 8.38 4.84
N GLY A 103 -0.10 9.57 5.44
CA GLY A 103 -0.89 10.69 4.92
C GLY A 103 -2.37 10.34 4.70
N ARG A 104 -3.06 11.10 3.85
CA ARG A 104 -4.48 10.89 3.52
C ARG A 104 -4.65 9.92 2.34
N ASN A 105 -4.12 8.72 2.47
CA ASN A 105 -4.21 7.70 1.42
C ASN A 105 -5.21 6.60 1.82
N ALA A 106 -6.18 6.34 0.94
CA ALA A 106 -7.21 5.30 1.12
C ALA A 106 -6.62 3.92 1.48
N GLN A 107 -5.46 3.58 0.91
CA GLN A 107 -4.77 2.31 1.18
C GLN A 107 -4.46 2.13 2.67
N PHE A 108 -4.12 3.21 3.37
CA PHE A 108 -3.67 3.15 4.74
C PHE A 108 -4.78 3.43 5.74
N LEU A 109 -6.03 3.57 5.30
CA LEU A 109 -7.13 3.95 6.17
C LEU A 109 -7.31 2.95 7.32
N ASN A 110 -7.23 1.64 7.06
CA ASN A 110 -7.31 0.64 8.13
C ASN A 110 -6.16 0.77 9.13
N VAL A 111 -4.94 1.04 8.66
CA VAL A 111 -3.77 1.26 9.53
C VAL A 111 -3.97 2.51 10.39
N LEU A 112 -4.49 3.58 9.80
CA LEU A 112 -4.82 4.82 10.51
C LEU A 112 -5.87 4.59 11.60
N LYS A 113 -6.92 3.79 11.32
CA LYS A 113 -7.93 3.41 12.32
C LYS A 113 -7.37 2.55 13.44
N THR A 114 -6.48 1.62 13.12
CA THR A 114 -5.78 0.81 14.14
C THR A 114 -4.94 1.71 15.05
N ALA A 115 -4.15 2.62 14.49
CA ALA A 115 -3.38 3.59 15.27
C ALA A 115 -4.29 4.50 16.11
N GLN A 116 -5.44 4.93 15.56
CA GLN A 116 -6.40 5.76 16.26
C GLN A 116 -6.97 5.03 17.48
N THR A 117 -7.32 3.76 17.32
CA THR A 117 -7.84 2.93 18.41
C THR A 117 -6.81 2.84 19.54
N LYS A 118 -5.57 2.45 19.23
CA LYS A 118 -4.47 2.39 20.20
C LYS A 118 -4.24 3.74 20.91
N MET A 119 -4.27 4.85 20.16
CA MET A 119 -4.10 6.20 20.73
C MET A 119 -5.26 6.58 21.67
N SER A 120 -6.49 6.24 21.31
CA SER A 120 -7.67 6.53 22.13
C SER A 120 -7.71 5.72 23.42
N GLU A 121 -7.21 4.48 23.39
CA GLU A 121 -7.10 3.62 24.56
C GLU A 121 -6.00 4.07 25.51
N ALA A 122 -4.81 4.40 24.98
CA ALA A 122 -3.65 4.76 25.80
C ALA A 122 -3.68 6.22 26.28
N TYR A 123 -4.19 7.15 25.46
CA TYR A 123 -4.14 8.59 25.73
C TYR A 123 -5.50 9.28 25.47
N PRO A 124 -6.59 8.87 26.15
CA PRO A 124 -7.96 9.27 25.83
C PRO A 124 -8.23 10.78 25.93
N THR A 125 -7.50 11.49 26.79
CA THR A 125 -7.67 12.94 27.00
C THR A 125 -6.60 13.79 26.30
N SER A 126 -5.66 13.17 25.58
CA SER A 126 -4.58 13.90 24.92
C SER A 126 -5.08 14.66 23.68
N GLU A 127 -4.51 15.83 23.44
CA GLU A 127 -4.73 16.60 22.20
C GLU A 127 -4.35 15.76 20.97
N TYR A 128 -3.25 14.99 21.05
CA TYR A 128 -2.82 14.07 20.00
C TYR A 128 -3.88 13.03 19.62
N SER A 129 -4.56 12.42 20.59
CA SER A 129 -5.62 11.46 20.32
C SER A 129 -6.82 12.11 19.64
N ASN A 130 -7.24 13.28 20.11
CA ASN A 130 -8.37 14.03 19.55
C ASN A 130 -8.10 14.53 18.12
N ASP A 131 -6.92 15.12 17.90
CA ASP A 131 -6.49 15.61 16.58
C ASP A 131 -6.35 14.45 15.60
N PHE A 132 -5.78 13.33 16.04
CA PHE A 132 -5.63 12.16 15.19
C PHE A 132 -6.99 11.53 14.85
N ALA A 133 -7.91 11.42 15.80
CA ALA A 133 -9.27 10.98 15.52
C ALA A 133 -9.96 11.88 14.47
N THR A 134 -9.77 13.20 14.58
CA THR A 134 -10.27 14.16 13.59
C THR A 134 -9.63 13.96 12.22
N PHE A 135 -8.30 13.74 12.18
CA PHE A 135 -7.57 13.45 10.95
C PHE A 135 -8.07 12.16 10.27
N VAL A 136 -8.28 11.09 11.04
CA VAL A 136 -8.81 9.82 10.52
C VAL A 136 -10.22 10.01 9.98
N ALA A 137 -11.11 10.68 10.71
CA ALA A 137 -12.48 10.95 10.25
C ALA A 137 -12.52 11.77 8.94
N GLN A 138 -11.66 12.79 8.81
CA GLN A 138 -11.54 13.55 7.55
C GLN A 138 -10.99 12.70 6.41
N THR A 139 -10.06 11.80 6.71
CA THR A 139 -9.50 10.86 5.73
C THR A 139 -10.59 9.88 5.29
N GLU A 140 -11.35 9.29 6.21
CA GLU A 140 -12.51 8.44 5.90
C GLU A 140 -13.51 9.16 4.99
N ALA A 141 -13.87 10.40 5.30
CA ALA A 141 -14.78 11.18 4.47
C ALA A 141 -14.24 11.42 3.06
N THR A 142 -12.94 11.74 2.95
CA THR A 142 -12.26 11.93 1.65
C THR A 142 -12.26 10.63 0.83
N VAL A 143 -11.92 9.52 1.48
CA VAL A 143 -11.91 8.19 0.86
C VAL A 143 -13.32 7.79 0.44
N ALA A 144 -14.33 8.01 1.27
CA ALA A 144 -15.73 7.74 0.96
C ALA A 144 -16.21 8.58 -0.24
N GLN A 145 -15.85 9.86 -0.30
CA GLN A 145 -16.17 10.73 -1.44
C GLN A 145 -15.49 10.25 -2.72
N GLN A 146 -14.22 9.84 -2.64
CA GLN A 146 -13.50 9.25 -3.77
C GLN A 146 -14.19 7.96 -4.23
N MET A 147 -14.53 7.07 -3.30
CA MET A 147 -15.24 5.82 -3.58
C MET A 147 -16.63 6.06 -4.19
N ALA A 148 -17.35 7.10 -3.76
CA ALA A 148 -18.65 7.46 -4.34
C ALA A 148 -18.55 7.95 -5.80
N SER A 149 -17.37 8.40 -6.23
CA SER A 149 -17.11 8.76 -7.63
C SER A 149 -16.67 7.56 -8.49
N GLU A 150 -16.46 6.40 -7.88
CA GLU A 150 -16.04 5.20 -8.60
C GLU A 150 -17.17 4.63 -9.44
N ARG A 151 -16.82 4.09 -10.60
CA ARG A 151 -17.79 3.49 -11.52
C ARG A 151 -18.37 2.17 -10.99
N ILE A 152 -17.64 1.50 -10.11
CA ILE A 152 -17.99 0.23 -9.49
C ILE A 152 -18.08 0.44 -7.99
N ALA A 153 -19.22 0.05 -7.40
CA ALA A 153 -19.48 0.17 -5.98
C ALA A 153 -19.42 -1.20 -5.27
N VAL A 154 -19.11 -1.18 -3.97
CA VAL A 154 -19.24 -2.35 -3.10
C VAL A 154 -20.71 -2.80 -3.07
N GLY A 155 -20.94 -4.11 -3.15
CA GLY A 155 -22.25 -4.75 -3.23
C GLY A 155 -22.82 -4.87 -4.64
N GLN A 156 -22.23 -4.20 -5.63
CA GLN A 156 -22.64 -4.31 -7.04
C GLN A 156 -22.20 -5.65 -7.64
N GLU A 157 -22.98 -6.21 -8.56
CA GLU A 157 -22.56 -7.32 -9.40
C GLU A 157 -21.32 -6.93 -10.21
N ALA A 158 -20.26 -7.73 -10.16
CA ALA A 158 -19.05 -7.47 -10.93
C ALA A 158 -19.33 -7.65 -12.44
N PRO A 159 -19.10 -6.63 -13.29
CA PRO A 159 -19.24 -6.78 -14.74
C PRO A 159 -18.41 -7.95 -15.29
N ASP A 160 -18.97 -8.77 -16.17
CA ASP A 160 -18.25 -9.93 -16.70
C ASP A 160 -17.07 -9.47 -17.57
N ILE A 161 -15.98 -10.23 -17.55
CA ILE A 161 -14.79 -9.98 -18.37
C ILE A 161 -14.54 -11.24 -19.18
N ARG A 162 -14.37 -11.09 -20.50
CA ARG A 162 -14.00 -12.17 -21.42
C ARG A 162 -12.87 -11.67 -22.29
N LEU A 163 -11.69 -12.26 -22.08
CA LEU A 163 -10.47 -11.89 -22.77
C LEU A 163 -9.58 -13.11 -22.97
N PRO A 164 -8.67 -13.07 -23.95
CA PRO A 164 -7.78 -14.19 -24.21
C PRO A 164 -6.65 -14.23 -23.17
N ASN A 165 -6.27 -15.44 -22.80
CA ASN A 165 -5.07 -15.70 -22.04
C ASN A 165 -3.81 -15.67 -22.93
N PRO A 166 -2.59 -15.86 -22.39
CA PRO A 166 -1.38 -15.87 -23.21
C PRO A 166 -1.40 -16.89 -24.36
N GLN A 167 -2.12 -18.01 -24.23
CA GLN A 167 -2.26 -19.02 -25.27
C GLN A 167 -3.38 -18.71 -26.27
N GLY A 168 -4.06 -17.58 -26.15
CA GLY A 168 -5.17 -17.17 -27.01
C GLY A 168 -6.51 -17.83 -26.66
N LYS A 169 -6.57 -18.60 -25.56
CA LYS A 169 -7.83 -19.18 -25.07
C LYS A 169 -8.60 -18.09 -24.32
N GLU A 170 -9.85 -17.88 -24.72
CA GLU A 170 -10.79 -17.03 -23.98
C GLU A 170 -11.02 -17.57 -22.56
N MET A 171 -10.89 -16.69 -21.58
CA MET A 171 -11.18 -16.96 -20.17
C MET A 171 -12.21 -15.94 -19.70
N ALA A 172 -13.19 -16.39 -18.91
CA ALA A 172 -14.25 -15.51 -18.43
C ALA A 172 -14.24 -15.36 -16.91
N LEU A 173 -14.47 -14.15 -16.41
CA LEU A 173 -14.58 -13.90 -14.96
C LEU A 173 -15.76 -14.68 -14.36
N SER A 174 -16.86 -14.79 -15.08
CA SER A 174 -18.02 -15.58 -14.71
C SER A 174 -17.75 -17.09 -14.53
N GLU A 175 -16.67 -17.65 -15.11
CA GLU A 175 -16.25 -19.05 -14.87
C GLU A 175 -15.81 -19.28 -13.42
N LEU A 176 -15.56 -18.22 -12.67
CA LEU A 176 -15.09 -18.25 -11.29
C LEU A 176 -16.19 -18.09 -10.24
N ARG A 177 -17.46 -18.02 -10.63
CA ARG A 177 -18.58 -18.02 -9.68
C ARG A 177 -18.48 -19.19 -8.70
N GLY A 178 -18.80 -18.95 -7.43
CA GLY A 178 -18.60 -19.89 -6.32
C GLY A 178 -17.22 -19.79 -5.65
N LYS A 179 -16.26 -19.05 -6.22
CA LYS A 179 -14.97 -18.73 -5.58
C LYS A 179 -14.94 -17.27 -5.13
N VAL A 180 -14.09 -16.97 -4.16
CA VAL A 180 -13.70 -15.59 -3.87
C VAL A 180 -12.59 -15.22 -4.85
N VAL A 181 -12.74 -14.12 -5.58
CA VAL A 181 -11.84 -13.73 -6.68
C VAL A 181 -11.24 -12.38 -6.41
N LEU A 182 -9.91 -12.28 -6.43
CA LEU A 182 -9.24 -10.99 -6.59
C LEU A 182 -9.14 -10.67 -8.08
N LEU A 183 -9.94 -9.73 -8.56
CA LEU A 183 -9.76 -9.13 -9.88
C LEU A 183 -8.65 -8.08 -9.80
N ASP A 184 -7.58 -8.26 -10.57
CA ASP A 184 -6.37 -7.44 -10.52
C ASP A 184 -6.03 -6.84 -11.89
N PHE A 185 -6.05 -5.51 -11.99
CA PHE A 185 -5.61 -4.76 -13.15
C PHE A 185 -4.16 -4.30 -12.96
N TRP A 186 -3.29 -4.79 -13.83
CA TRP A 186 -1.84 -4.58 -13.73
C TRP A 186 -1.18 -4.47 -15.11
N ALA A 187 0.14 -4.32 -15.15
CA ALA A 187 0.91 -4.44 -16.38
C ALA A 187 2.39 -4.77 -16.09
N SER A 188 3.08 -5.37 -17.05
CA SER A 188 4.50 -5.72 -16.94
C SER A 188 5.42 -4.51 -16.67
N TRP A 189 5.04 -3.35 -17.19
CA TRP A 189 5.74 -2.07 -17.08
C TRP A 189 5.37 -1.26 -15.83
N CYS A 190 4.41 -1.74 -15.03
CA CYS A 190 3.94 -1.06 -13.83
C CYS A 190 4.80 -1.45 -12.60
N GLY A 191 5.82 -0.67 -12.30
CA GLY A 191 6.70 -0.90 -11.14
C GLY A 191 5.96 -1.13 -9.80
N PRO A 192 4.96 -0.30 -9.43
CA PRO A 192 4.16 -0.52 -8.22
C PRO A 192 3.37 -1.85 -8.25
N CYS A 193 2.85 -2.26 -9.41
CA CYS A 193 2.16 -3.55 -9.56
C CYS A 193 3.13 -4.72 -9.29
N ARG A 194 4.32 -4.69 -9.93
CA ARG A 194 5.35 -5.71 -9.75
C ARG A 194 5.81 -5.84 -8.29
N ARG A 195 5.84 -4.74 -7.53
CA ARG A 195 6.14 -4.76 -6.08
C ARG A 195 5.01 -5.34 -5.24
N GLU A 196 3.77 -5.28 -5.72
CA GLU A 196 2.60 -5.81 -5.02
C GLU A 196 2.38 -7.30 -5.31
N ASN A 197 2.80 -7.79 -6.47
CA ASN A 197 2.65 -9.18 -6.89
C ASN A 197 3.11 -10.23 -5.85
N PRO A 198 4.26 -10.10 -5.17
CA PRO A 198 4.65 -11.02 -4.09
C PRO A 198 3.63 -11.11 -2.95
N ASN A 199 2.93 -10.01 -2.62
CA ASN A 199 1.87 -10.01 -1.61
C ASN A 199 0.67 -10.84 -2.06
N VAL A 200 0.26 -10.67 -3.32
CA VAL A 200 -0.85 -11.43 -3.91
C VAL A 200 -0.51 -12.92 -3.98
N VAL A 201 0.71 -13.27 -4.41
CA VAL A 201 1.20 -14.66 -4.47
C VAL A 201 1.18 -15.31 -3.08
N ARG A 202 1.63 -14.58 -2.04
CA ARG A 202 1.59 -15.05 -0.65
C ARG A 202 0.17 -15.39 -0.21
N VAL A 203 -0.80 -14.49 -0.44
CA VAL A 203 -2.21 -14.74 -0.06
C VAL A 203 -2.80 -15.87 -0.91
N TYR A 204 -2.54 -15.89 -2.22
CA TYR A 204 -3.00 -16.96 -3.11
C TYR A 204 -2.54 -18.33 -2.63
N ASN A 205 -1.24 -18.51 -2.37
CA ASN A 205 -0.70 -19.79 -1.92
C ASN A 205 -1.31 -20.26 -0.59
N LYS A 206 -1.65 -19.33 0.31
CA LYS A 206 -2.27 -19.63 1.60
C LYS A 206 -3.76 -20.03 1.49
N TYR A 207 -4.49 -19.46 0.53
CA TYR A 207 -5.96 -19.55 0.49
C TYR A 207 -6.55 -20.21 -0.76
N LYS A 208 -5.75 -20.55 -1.77
CA LYS A 208 -6.23 -21.16 -3.02
C LYS A 208 -7.08 -22.43 -2.80
N ASP A 209 -6.69 -23.25 -1.83
CA ASP A 209 -7.38 -24.52 -1.53
C ASP A 209 -8.65 -24.31 -0.67
N ARG A 210 -8.91 -23.07 -0.23
CA ARG A 210 -10.13 -22.65 0.47
C ARG A 210 -11.14 -21.96 -0.45
N GLY A 211 -10.89 -21.97 -1.77
CA GLY A 211 -11.78 -21.36 -2.76
C GLY A 211 -11.44 -19.90 -3.10
N PHE A 212 -10.21 -19.46 -2.84
CA PHE A 212 -9.69 -18.18 -3.32
C PHE A 212 -8.97 -18.34 -4.67
N THR A 213 -9.08 -17.35 -5.56
CA THR A 213 -8.27 -17.27 -6.78
C THR A 213 -8.06 -15.81 -7.20
N VAL A 214 -7.22 -15.60 -8.20
CA VAL A 214 -6.97 -14.29 -8.81
C VAL A 214 -7.34 -14.34 -10.28
N PHE A 215 -7.95 -13.27 -10.80
CA PHE A 215 -8.20 -13.02 -12.21
C PHE A 215 -7.44 -11.73 -12.59
N SER A 216 -6.34 -11.87 -13.31
CA SER A 216 -5.44 -10.77 -13.63
C SER A 216 -5.65 -10.26 -15.05
N VAL A 217 -6.06 -9.00 -15.18
CA VAL A 217 -6.22 -8.29 -16.45
C VAL A 217 -4.98 -7.42 -16.69
N SER A 218 -4.24 -7.72 -17.74
CA SER A 218 -3.04 -6.95 -18.11
C SER A 218 -3.36 -5.81 -19.08
N LEU A 219 -2.83 -4.62 -18.77
CA LEU A 219 -2.79 -3.43 -19.61
C LEU A 219 -1.47 -3.34 -20.41
N ASP A 220 -0.84 -4.46 -20.72
CA ASP A 220 0.19 -4.51 -21.75
C ASP A 220 -0.39 -4.25 -23.15
N GLY A 221 0.48 -3.99 -24.12
CA GLY A 221 0.12 -3.77 -25.51
C GLY A 221 0.13 -2.30 -25.93
N LEU A 222 -0.77 -1.94 -26.85
CA LEU A 222 -0.74 -0.67 -27.56
C LEU A 222 -2.12 -0.02 -27.65
N ASP A 223 -2.26 1.16 -27.05
CA ASP A 223 -3.37 2.09 -27.27
C ASP A 223 -3.11 2.99 -28.49
N SER A 224 -4.13 3.71 -28.97
CA SER A 224 -4.01 4.64 -30.11
C SER A 224 -2.85 5.63 -29.96
N ARG A 225 -2.63 6.15 -28.73
CA ARG A 225 -1.53 7.08 -28.43
C ARG A 225 -0.15 6.44 -28.63
N THR A 226 0.01 5.18 -28.25
CA THR A 226 1.28 4.46 -28.41
C THR A 226 1.47 4.03 -29.87
N LYS A 227 0.40 3.62 -30.57
CA LYS A 227 0.44 3.27 -32.00
C LYS A 227 0.88 4.44 -32.87
N ALA A 228 0.43 5.67 -32.56
CA ALA A 228 0.81 6.88 -33.30
C ALA A 228 2.32 7.21 -33.28
N ARG A 229 3.13 6.50 -32.49
CA ARG A 229 4.58 6.68 -32.42
C ARG A 229 5.34 5.87 -33.48
N PHE A 230 4.67 4.96 -34.18
CA PHE A 230 5.29 4.07 -35.17
C PHE A 230 5.01 4.58 -36.58
N SER A 231 6.01 4.45 -37.45
CA SER A 231 5.94 4.95 -38.83
C SER A 231 5.25 3.96 -39.78
N SER A 232 5.02 2.73 -39.34
CA SER A 232 4.33 1.70 -40.13
C SER A 232 3.54 0.72 -39.23
N GLU A 233 2.58 0.04 -39.84
CA GLU A 233 1.80 -1.03 -39.18
C GLU A 233 2.69 -2.20 -38.74
N GLU A 234 3.71 -2.53 -39.53
CA GLU A 234 4.67 -3.60 -39.20
C GLU A 234 5.43 -3.29 -37.90
N GLN A 235 5.90 -2.04 -37.72
CA GLN A 235 6.56 -1.62 -36.48
C GLN A 235 5.61 -1.70 -35.28
N ALA A 236 4.35 -1.29 -35.47
CA ALA A 236 3.34 -1.40 -34.43
C ALA A 236 3.06 -2.86 -34.06
N GLN A 237 3.01 -3.77 -35.04
CA GLN A 237 2.80 -5.20 -34.82
C GLN A 237 3.98 -5.84 -34.07
N GLN A 238 5.22 -5.57 -34.47
CA GLN A 238 6.41 -6.04 -33.75
C GLN A 238 6.43 -5.54 -32.30
N GLN A 239 6.04 -4.29 -32.07
CA GLN A 239 5.94 -3.75 -30.71
C GLN A 239 4.82 -4.42 -29.90
N LEU A 240 3.69 -4.75 -30.52
CA LEU A 240 2.58 -5.44 -29.87
C LEU A 240 3.02 -6.82 -29.38
N GLU A 241 3.70 -7.58 -30.24
CA GLU A 241 4.28 -8.90 -29.92
C GLU A 241 5.31 -8.78 -28.80
N SER A 242 6.22 -7.82 -28.90
CA SER A 242 7.18 -7.53 -27.83
C SER A 242 6.50 -7.20 -26.49
N SER A 243 5.34 -6.53 -26.52
CA SER A 243 4.57 -6.24 -25.30
C SER A 243 3.90 -7.47 -24.72
N ARG A 244 3.37 -8.36 -25.57
CA ARG A 244 2.86 -9.66 -25.13
C ARG A 244 3.97 -10.48 -24.48
N ASP A 245 5.16 -10.51 -25.07
CA ASP A 245 6.29 -11.26 -24.53
C ASP A 245 6.75 -10.70 -23.18
N ARG A 246 6.77 -9.37 -23.01
CA ARG A 246 7.06 -8.76 -21.70
C ARG A 246 6.02 -9.14 -20.64
N TRP A 247 4.75 -9.18 -21.01
CA TRP A 247 3.67 -9.63 -20.12
C TRP A 247 3.87 -11.09 -19.68
N VAL A 248 4.11 -12.01 -20.62
CA VAL A 248 4.35 -13.42 -20.30
C VAL A 248 5.58 -13.60 -19.44
N LYS A 249 6.69 -12.95 -19.79
CA LYS A 249 7.92 -12.96 -18.97
C LYS A 249 7.68 -12.40 -17.57
N ALA A 250 6.83 -11.37 -17.42
CA ALA A 250 6.51 -10.82 -16.12
C ALA A 250 5.72 -11.80 -15.24
N ILE A 251 4.77 -12.54 -15.82
CA ILE A 251 4.03 -13.60 -15.12
C ILE A 251 5.01 -14.63 -14.54
N GLU A 252 5.98 -15.07 -15.35
CA GLU A 252 7.00 -16.05 -14.94
C GLU A 252 7.95 -15.47 -13.89
N GLN A 253 8.49 -14.28 -14.13
CA GLN A 253 9.45 -13.62 -13.23
C GLN A 253 8.88 -13.34 -11.85
N ASP A 254 7.60 -12.94 -11.77
CA ASP A 254 6.94 -12.66 -10.50
C ASP A 254 6.32 -13.91 -9.87
N GLY A 255 6.40 -15.05 -10.56
CA GLY A 255 5.88 -16.34 -10.10
C GLY A 255 4.38 -16.31 -9.84
N LEU A 256 3.57 -15.75 -10.75
CA LEU A 256 2.11 -15.62 -10.61
C LEU A 256 1.40 -16.92 -11.00
N PRO A 257 1.03 -17.81 -10.06
CA PRO A 257 0.78 -19.22 -10.38
C PRO A 257 -0.69 -19.52 -10.74
N TRP A 258 -1.60 -18.54 -10.66
CA TRP A 258 -3.00 -18.71 -11.05
C TRP A 258 -3.15 -18.79 -12.58
N GLN A 259 -4.24 -19.40 -13.05
CA GLN A 259 -4.45 -19.67 -14.48
C GLN A 259 -5.08 -18.48 -15.24
N TYR A 260 -5.80 -17.61 -14.54
CA TYR A 260 -6.64 -16.57 -15.13
C TYR A 260 -5.84 -15.29 -15.36
N HIS A 261 -4.87 -15.36 -16.28
CA HIS A 261 -4.18 -14.19 -16.82
C HIS A 261 -4.78 -13.84 -18.17
N VAL A 262 -5.27 -12.62 -18.36
CA VAL A 262 -5.92 -12.21 -19.60
C VAL A 262 -5.49 -10.81 -20.07
N SER A 263 -5.57 -10.54 -21.37
CA SER A 263 -5.32 -9.22 -21.95
C SER A 263 -5.89 -9.12 -23.37
N ASP A 264 -6.42 -7.96 -23.75
CA ASP A 264 -6.69 -7.63 -25.16
C ASP A 264 -5.50 -6.93 -25.86
N LEU A 265 -4.40 -6.72 -25.13
CA LEU A 265 -3.22 -5.98 -25.58
C LEU A 265 -3.53 -4.55 -26.07
N LYS A 266 -4.59 -3.92 -25.53
CA LYS A 266 -4.99 -2.54 -25.88
C LYS A 266 -4.55 -1.51 -24.86
N LYS A 267 -3.72 -1.88 -23.88
CA LYS A 267 -3.20 -0.95 -22.87
C LYS A 267 -4.35 -0.20 -22.16
N TRP A 268 -4.36 1.13 -22.15
CA TRP A 268 -5.41 1.93 -21.50
C TRP A 268 -6.75 1.93 -22.25
N GLU A 269 -6.76 1.44 -23.49
CA GLU A 269 -7.99 1.20 -24.26
C GLU A 269 -8.57 -0.21 -24.01
N CYS A 270 -8.05 -0.92 -23.01
CA CYS A 270 -8.57 -2.21 -22.55
C CYS A 270 -10.04 -2.07 -22.13
N ALA A 271 -10.94 -2.83 -22.75
CA ALA A 271 -12.39 -2.67 -22.55
C ALA A 271 -12.80 -2.90 -21.07
N PRO A 272 -12.36 -3.99 -20.39
CA PRO A 272 -12.59 -4.14 -18.96
C PRO A 272 -12.08 -3.00 -18.09
N ALA A 273 -10.91 -2.43 -18.41
CA ALA A 273 -10.39 -1.29 -17.64
C ALA A 273 -11.33 -0.08 -17.74
N GLN A 274 -11.91 0.19 -18.91
CA GLN A 274 -12.90 1.27 -19.07
C GLN A 274 -14.22 0.97 -18.35
N GLU A 275 -14.71 -0.26 -18.46
CA GLU A 275 -15.97 -0.68 -17.85
C GLU A 275 -15.93 -0.62 -16.32
N TYR A 276 -14.79 -1.02 -15.73
CA TYR A 276 -14.53 -0.93 -14.29
C TYR A 276 -14.07 0.46 -13.83
N GLY A 277 -13.91 1.42 -14.74
CA GLY A 277 -13.47 2.78 -14.42
C GLY A 277 -12.00 2.89 -13.98
N VAL A 278 -11.15 1.95 -14.36
CA VAL A 278 -9.73 1.90 -14.01
C VAL A 278 -8.97 3.01 -14.73
N ARG A 279 -8.48 4.01 -13.97
CA ARG A 279 -7.68 5.14 -14.47
C ARG A 279 -6.22 5.13 -14.04
N SER A 280 -5.87 4.23 -13.12
CA SER A 280 -4.52 4.01 -12.63
C SER A 280 -4.34 2.53 -12.27
N ILE A 281 -3.11 2.05 -12.31
CA ILE A 281 -2.75 0.69 -11.89
C ILE A 281 -1.59 0.74 -10.87
N PRO A 282 -1.49 -0.22 -9.93
CA PRO A 282 -2.39 -1.37 -9.74
C PRO A 282 -3.80 -0.92 -9.39
N ARG A 283 -4.81 -1.75 -9.67
CA ARG A 283 -6.20 -1.55 -9.23
C ARG A 283 -6.87 -2.90 -9.05
N THR A 284 -7.49 -3.10 -7.89
CA THR A 284 -8.02 -4.41 -7.50
C THR A 284 -9.48 -4.32 -7.06
N PHE A 285 -10.20 -5.42 -7.24
CA PHE A 285 -11.56 -5.62 -6.75
C PHE A 285 -11.64 -7.02 -6.15
N LEU A 286 -12.03 -7.13 -4.89
CA LEU A 286 -12.33 -8.44 -4.28
C LEU A 286 -13.79 -8.75 -4.58
N ILE A 287 -14.05 -9.92 -5.13
CA ILE A 287 -15.36 -10.39 -5.55
C ILE A 287 -15.72 -11.60 -4.69
N ASP A 288 -16.92 -11.59 -4.11
CA ASP A 288 -17.43 -12.70 -3.30
C ASP A 288 -17.86 -13.90 -4.15
N ARG A 289 -18.30 -14.98 -3.47
CA ARG A 289 -18.71 -16.24 -4.13
C ARG A 289 -19.96 -16.08 -5.02
N ASP A 290 -20.82 -15.10 -4.73
CA ASP A 290 -22.02 -14.81 -5.50
C ASP A 290 -21.71 -13.95 -6.73
N GLY A 291 -20.54 -13.32 -6.76
CA GLY A 291 -20.10 -12.49 -7.88
C GLY A 291 -20.20 -10.99 -7.66
N LYS A 292 -20.42 -10.55 -6.41
CA LYS A 292 -20.53 -9.14 -6.07
C LYS A 292 -19.21 -8.59 -5.56
N ILE A 293 -19.01 -7.29 -5.76
CA ILE A 293 -17.83 -6.57 -5.29
C ILE A 293 -17.89 -6.46 -3.76
N ALA A 294 -16.98 -7.13 -3.06
CA ALA A 294 -16.88 -7.10 -1.60
C ALA A 294 -15.95 -5.97 -1.10
N ALA A 295 -14.87 -5.70 -1.83
CA ALA A 295 -13.93 -4.64 -1.49
C ALA A 295 -13.21 -4.12 -2.74
N ILE A 296 -12.69 -2.90 -2.65
CA ILE A 296 -12.03 -2.21 -3.77
C ILE A 296 -10.67 -1.70 -3.30
N ASN A 297 -9.67 -1.82 -4.17
CA ASN A 297 -8.35 -1.22 -4.02
C ASN A 297 -7.49 -1.77 -2.86
N LEU A 298 -7.64 -3.05 -2.55
CA LEU A 298 -6.82 -3.75 -1.55
C LEU A 298 -5.35 -3.83 -1.98
N ARG A 299 -4.43 -3.56 -1.04
CA ARG A 299 -2.96 -3.61 -1.22
C ARG A 299 -2.30 -4.17 0.04
N GLY A 300 -1.16 -4.82 -0.12
CA GLY A 300 -0.50 -5.56 0.93
C GLY A 300 -1.23 -6.87 1.21
N ALA A 301 -0.48 -7.87 1.67
CA ALA A 301 -1.07 -9.17 1.97
C ALA A 301 -2.04 -9.10 3.15
N GLU A 302 -1.75 -8.28 4.16
CA GLU A 302 -2.56 -8.18 5.36
C GLU A 302 -3.96 -7.64 5.08
N ALA A 303 -4.07 -6.50 4.41
CA ALA A 303 -5.39 -5.92 4.09
C ALA A 303 -6.19 -6.84 3.15
N LEU A 304 -5.52 -7.48 2.18
CA LEU A 304 -6.15 -8.47 1.31
C LEU A 304 -6.66 -9.68 2.11
N GLU A 305 -5.81 -10.23 2.98
CA GLU A 305 -6.13 -11.39 3.80
C GLU A 305 -7.28 -11.11 4.79
N GLN A 306 -7.29 -9.93 5.42
CA GLN A 306 -8.36 -9.52 6.33
C GLN A 306 -9.73 -9.47 5.64
N GLU A 307 -9.82 -8.88 4.45
CA GLU A 307 -11.10 -8.85 3.71
C GLU A 307 -11.46 -10.22 3.13
N LEU A 308 -10.47 -10.98 2.64
CA LEU A 308 -10.66 -12.32 2.12
C LEU A 308 -11.26 -13.26 3.18
N LEU A 309 -10.75 -13.23 4.42
CA LEU A 309 -11.20 -14.10 5.50
C LEU A 309 -12.67 -13.89 5.89
N LYS A 310 -13.26 -12.72 5.59
CA LYS A 310 -14.69 -12.46 5.81
C LYS A 310 -15.58 -13.21 4.81
N LEU A 311 -15.01 -13.69 3.70
CA LEU A 311 -15.72 -14.29 2.56
C LEU A 311 -15.48 -15.79 2.41
N LEU A 312 -14.48 -16.34 3.10
CA LEU A 312 -14.06 -17.76 3.01
C LEU A 312 -14.77 -18.64 4.03
#